data_AF-A0AAU1XWE8-F1
#
_entry.id   AF-A0AAU1XWE8-F1
#
_cell.length_a   1.000
_cell.length_b   1.000
_cell.length_c   1.000
_cell.angle_alpha   90.00
_cell.angle_beta   90.00
_cell.angle_gamma   90.00
#
_symmetry.space_group_name_H-M   'P 1'
#
loop_
_entity.id
_entity.type
_entity.pdbx_description
1 polymer ?
#
loop_
_entity_poly.entity_id
_entity_poly.type
_entity_poly.pdbx_seq_one_letter_code
_entity_poly.pdbx_strand_id
1 'polypeptide(L)'
;MDADREPLAAWAERRDRRRESDRQITGRRRAEPLDPAARGRAAHLAPDAPRLLFELEEESGEWLPVGVADNAAEAAAFVHGW
;
A
#
# COMPACT_ATOMS: atom_id res chain seq x y z
N MET A 1 -15.16 5.54 39.33
CA MET A 1 -15.65 4.59 38.32
C MET A 1 -15.37 5.22 36.97
N ASP A 2 -14.37 4.70 36.25
CA ASP A 2 -13.91 5.16 34.92
C ASP A 2 -15.02 4.99 33.86
N ALA A 3 -15.97 5.92 33.81
CA ALA A 3 -17.03 5.95 32.80
C ALA A 3 -16.56 6.53 31.44
N ASP A 4 -15.35 7.09 31.39
CA ASP A 4 -14.78 7.75 30.20
C ASP A 4 -13.79 6.87 29.42
N ARG A 5 -13.58 5.61 29.84
CA ARG A 5 -12.65 4.70 29.16
C ARG A 5 -13.42 3.94 28.10
N GLU A 6 -13.30 4.39 26.86
CA GLU A 6 -13.82 3.64 25.73
C GLU A 6 -13.34 2.18 25.79
N PRO A 7 -14.25 1.19 25.70
CA PRO A 7 -13.88 -0.20 25.63
C PRO A 7 -12.92 -0.44 24.45
N LEU A 8 -11.82 -1.14 24.69
CA LEU A 8 -10.81 -1.43 23.65
C LEU A 8 -11.40 -2.04 22.38
N ALA A 9 -12.51 -2.79 22.50
CA ALA A 9 -13.25 -3.35 21.38
C ALA A 9 -13.85 -2.27 20.46
N ALA A 10 -14.44 -1.21 21.03
CA ALA A 10 -15.01 -0.11 20.24
C ALA A 10 -13.91 0.70 19.53
N TRP A 11 -12.74 0.84 20.16
CA TRP A 11 -11.58 1.47 19.55
C TRP A 11 -11.05 0.64 18.37
N ALA A 12 -10.94 -0.67 18.56
CA ALA A 12 -10.47 -1.61 17.55
C ALA A 12 -11.39 -1.60 16.32
N GLU A 13 -12.71 -1.66 16.51
CA GLU A 13 -13.69 -1.55 15.43
C GLU A 13 -13.54 -0.26 14.61
N ARG A 14 -13.37 0.89 15.28
CA ARG A 14 -13.18 2.16 14.56
C ARG A 14 -11.86 2.21 13.81
N ARG A 15 -10.80 1.64 14.37
CA ARG A 15 -9.50 1.53 13.70
C ARG A 15 -9.62 0.68 12.44
N ASP A 16 -10.30 -0.45 12.53
CA ASP A 16 -10.43 -1.39 11.42
C ASP A 16 -11.33 -0.81 10.32
N ARG A 17 -12.42 -0.11 10.68
CA ARG A 17 -13.24 0.67 9.73
C ARG A 17 -12.46 1.77 9.02
N ARG A 18 -11.59 2.48 9.76
CA ARG A 18 -10.70 3.49 9.16
C ARG A 18 -9.73 2.85 8.18
N ARG A 19 -9.09 1.75 8.56
CA ARG A 19 -8.18 1.00 7.68
C ARG A 19 -8.89 0.49 6.42
N GLU A 20 -10.10 -0.04 6.55
CA GLU A 20 -10.91 -0.46 5.42
C GLU A 20 -11.24 0.70 4.48
N SER A 21 -11.61 1.86 5.02
CA SER A 21 -11.82 3.08 4.22
C SER A 21 -10.53 3.53 3.53
N ASP A 22 -9.41 3.57 4.24
CA ASP A 22 -8.12 3.97 3.69
C ASP A 22 -7.68 3.01 2.57
N ARG A 23 -7.87 1.69 2.75
CA ARG A 23 -7.61 0.66 1.73
C ARG A 23 -8.44 0.85 0.46
N GLN A 24 -9.70 1.25 0.60
CA GLN A 24 -10.57 1.57 -0.54
C GLN A 24 -10.06 2.81 -1.30
N ILE A 25 -9.50 3.79 -0.59
CA ILE A 25 -9.00 5.04 -1.18
C ILE A 25 -7.61 4.86 -1.81
N THR A 26 -6.69 4.19 -1.12
CA THR A 26 -5.29 4.02 -1.57
C THR A 26 -5.07 2.82 -2.50
N GLY A 27 -6.07 1.93 -2.63
CA GLY A 27 -5.92 0.66 -3.34
C GLY A 27 -5.12 -0.37 -2.53
N ARG A 28 -5.15 -1.62 -2.99
CA ARG A 28 -4.44 -2.76 -2.36
C ARG A 28 -3.13 -3.13 -3.04
N ARG A 29 -2.74 -2.37 -4.06
CA ARG A 29 -1.55 -2.58 -4.88
C ARG A 29 -0.72 -1.31 -4.89
N ARG A 30 0.59 -1.46 -4.82
CA ARG A 30 1.54 -0.35 -5.00
C ARG A 30 2.83 -0.85 -5.66
N ALA A 31 3.62 0.09 -6.15
CA ALA A 31 4.94 -0.19 -6.71
C ALA A 31 5.96 0.83 -6.20
N GLU A 32 7.18 0.39 -5.92
CA GLU A 32 8.30 1.24 -5.51
C GLU A 32 9.53 0.98 -6.40
N PRO A 33 10.33 2.01 -6.76
CA PRO A 33 11.57 1.81 -7.49
C PRO A 33 12.56 0.91 -6.73
N LEU A 34 13.22 -0.01 -7.44
CA LEU A 34 14.30 -0.82 -6.87
C LEU A 34 15.62 -0.05 -6.78
N ASP A 35 15.78 0.98 -7.60
CA ASP A 35 16.97 1.84 -7.57
C ASP A 35 16.95 2.71 -6.31
N PRO A 36 17.90 2.54 -5.37
CA PRO A 36 17.99 3.35 -4.16
C PRO A 36 18.28 4.84 -4.44
N ALA A 37 18.80 5.18 -5.63
CA ALA A 37 18.95 6.56 -6.08
C ALA A 37 17.64 7.17 -6.61
N ALA A 38 16.71 6.35 -7.08
CA ALA A 38 15.37 6.76 -7.46
C ALA A 38 14.52 7.01 -6.20
N ARG A 39 14.67 8.21 -5.62
CA ARG A 39 13.95 8.61 -4.40
C ARG A 39 12.43 8.66 -4.64
N GLY A 40 11.73 7.63 -4.16
CA GLY A 40 10.29 7.68 -3.88
C GLY A 40 9.35 7.54 -5.07
N ARG A 41 8.07 7.87 -4.86
CA ARG A 41 6.90 7.64 -5.75
C ARG A 41 6.97 8.39 -7.11
N ALA A 42 8.07 9.03 -7.44
CA ALA A 42 8.22 9.86 -8.63
C ALA A 42 8.60 9.01 -9.85
N ALA A 43 7.64 8.26 -10.37
CA ALA A 43 7.87 7.32 -11.46
C ALA A 43 8.47 7.95 -12.75
N HIS A 44 8.18 9.23 -12.99
CA HIS A 44 8.68 9.98 -14.15
C HIS A 44 10.18 10.30 -14.10
N LEU A 45 10.84 10.19 -12.94
CA LEU A 45 12.28 10.47 -12.82
C LEU A 45 13.15 9.33 -13.34
N ALA A 46 12.61 8.12 -13.38
CA ALA A 46 13.29 6.93 -13.87
C ALA A 46 12.26 5.97 -14.49
N PRO A 47 11.67 6.31 -15.65
CA PRO A 47 10.57 5.53 -16.22
C PRO A 47 10.99 4.09 -16.52
N ASP A 48 12.23 3.87 -16.97
CA ASP A 48 12.73 2.55 -17.37
C ASP A 48 13.39 1.75 -16.23
N ALA A 49 13.39 2.28 -15.00
CA ALA A 49 13.95 1.56 -13.86
C ALA A 49 13.01 0.44 -13.39
N PRO A 50 13.56 -0.72 -12.97
CA PRO A 50 12.75 -1.81 -12.42
C PRO A 50 12.12 -1.40 -11.08
N ARG A 51 10.95 -1.97 -10.79
CA ARG A 51 10.11 -1.62 -9.63
C ARG A 51 9.62 -2.85 -8.91
N LEU A 52 9.73 -2.86 -7.59
CA LEU A 52 9.17 -3.89 -6.73
C LEU A 52 7.66 -3.66 -6.58
N LEU A 53 6.89 -4.71 -6.82
CA LEU A 53 5.43 -4.73 -6.73
C LEU A 53 5.01 -5.27 -5.37
N PHE A 54 3.99 -4.65 -4.79
CA PHE A 54 3.46 -5.07 -3.50
C PHE A 54 1.94 -5.22 -3.53
N GLU A 55 1.45 -6.23 -2.81
CA GLU A 55 0.04 -6.34 -2.43
C GLU A 55 -0.11 -6.22 -0.92
N LEU A 56 -1.21 -5.62 -0.50
CA LEU A 56 -1.55 -5.52 0.90
C LEU A 56 -2.21 -6.84 1.35
N GLU A 57 -1.60 -7.52 2.32
CA GLU A 57 -2.21 -8.67 2.97
C GLU A 57 -3.36 -8.21 3.90
N GLU A 58 -4.54 -8.81 3.76
CA GLU A 58 -5.74 -8.35 4.47
C GLU A 58 -5.68 -8.57 5.99
N GLU A 59 -5.11 -9.71 6.41
CA GLU A 59 -5.07 -10.16 7.80
C GLU A 59 -4.07 -9.36 8.63
N SER A 60 -2.81 -9.30 8.21
CA SER A 60 -1.78 -8.51 8.92
C SER A 60 -1.85 -7.01 8.61
N GLY A 61 -2.32 -6.63 7.42
CA GLY A 61 -2.18 -5.27 6.91
C GLY A 61 -0.76 -4.92 6.47
N GLU A 62 0.09 -5.92 6.23
CA GLU A 62 1.46 -5.74 5.73
C GLU A 62 1.50 -5.68 4.20
N TRP A 63 2.45 -4.91 3.66
CA TRP A 63 2.72 -4.87 2.23
C TRP A 63 3.71 -5.98 1.88
N LEU A 64 3.25 -7.01 1.20
CA LEU A 64 4.06 -8.15 0.81
C LEU A 64 4.59 -7.96 -0.62
N PRO A 65 5.87 -8.23 -0.89
CA PRO A 65 6.41 -8.19 -2.23
C PRO A 65 5.84 -9.37 -3.04
N VAL A 66 5.29 -9.09 -4.22
CA VAL A 66 4.65 -10.10 -5.08
C VAL A 66 5.37 -10.29 -6.41
N GLY A 67 6.29 -9.39 -6.77
CA GLY A 67 7.03 -9.47 -8.02
C GLY A 67 7.81 -8.21 -8.34
N VAL A 68 8.39 -8.19 -9.53
CA VAL A 68 9.14 -7.04 -10.06
C VAL A 68 8.58 -6.72 -11.44
N ALA A 69 8.35 -5.44 -11.71
CA ALA A 69 8.08 -4.91 -13.04
C ALA A 69 9.37 -4.32 -13.63
N ASP A 70 9.56 -4.45 -14.93
CA ASP A 70 10.77 -3.97 -15.62
C ASP A 70 10.80 -2.44 -15.73
N ASN A 71 9.63 -1.77 -15.71
CA ASN A 71 9.52 -0.33 -15.89
C ASN A 71 8.24 0.26 -15.24
N ALA A 72 8.08 1.59 -15.37
CA ALA A 72 6.96 2.34 -14.79
C ALA A 72 5.61 1.99 -15.40
N ALA A 73 5.56 1.68 -16.69
CA ALA A 73 4.31 1.38 -17.38
C ALA A 73 3.74 0.03 -16.94
N GLU A 74 4.60 -0.99 -16.85
CA GLU A 74 4.23 -2.30 -16.32
C GLU A 74 3.86 -2.24 -14.82
N ALA A 75 4.55 -1.42 -14.03
CA ALA A 75 4.16 -1.18 -12.65
C ALA A 75 2.78 -0.50 -12.54
N ALA A 76 2.49 0.49 -13.39
CA ALA A 76 1.19 1.17 -13.41
C ALA A 76 0.04 0.23 -13.80
N ALA A 77 0.29 -0.66 -14.78
CA ALA A 77 -0.60 -1.74 -15.17
C ALA A 77 -1.01 -2.61 -13.97
N PHE A 78 -0.04 -3.00 -13.15
CA PHE A 78 -0.30 -3.78 -11.94
C PHE A 78 -1.12 -2.99 -10.91
N VAL A 79 -0.73 -1.75 -10.62
CA VAL A 79 -1.35 -0.92 -9.57
C VAL A 79 -2.79 -0.56 -9.89
N HIS A 80 -3.08 -0.19 -11.14
CA HIS A 80 -4.41 0.29 -11.52
C HIS A 80 -5.38 -0.83 -11.91
N GLY A 81 -4.85 -2.02 -12.23
CA GLY A 81 -5.65 -3.09 -12.82
C GLY A 81 -6.09 -2.71 -14.23
N TRP A 82 -5.85 -3.58 -15.20
CA TRP A 82 -6.48 -3.47 -16.51
C TRP A 82 -7.92 -3.98 -16.45
#